data_AF-A0A413SVQ1-F1
#
_entry.id   AF-A0A413SVQ1-F1
#
_cell.length_a   1.000
_cell.length_b   1.000
_cell.length_c   1.000
_cell.angle_alpha   90.00
_cell.angle_beta   90.00
_cell.angle_gamma   90.00
#
_symmetry.space_group_name_H-M   'P 1'
#
loop_
_entity.id
_entity.type
_entity.pdbx_description
1 polymer ?
#
loop_
_entity_poly.entity_id
_entity_poly.type
_entity_poly.pdbx_seq_one_letter_code
_entity_poly.pdbx_strand_id
1 'polypeptide(L)' 'MKKILFSVAVIATVAIAGWNYQQNKEIELSDLAMENVEALAQGEIENYYNFKLKSYDNGCKICKPETGSWCNVHDQVPC' A
#
# COMPACT_ATOMS: atom_id res chain seq x y z
N MET A 1 -1.74 51.68 5.36
CA MET A 1 -1.78 50.76 4.19
C MET A 1 -0.51 49.94 4.03
N LYS A 2 0.68 50.55 3.91
CA LYS A 2 1.96 49.83 3.69
C LYS A 2 2.26 48.74 4.74
N LYS A 3 1.95 48.97 6.02
CA LYS A 3 2.15 48.00 7.10
C LYS A 3 1.22 46.78 7.05
N ILE A 4 0.01 46.95 6.50
CA ILE A 4 -0.97 45.87 6.33
C ILE A 4 -0.53 44.97 5.17
N LEU A 5 -0.07 45.57 4.06
CA LEU A 5 0.46 44.84 2.91
C LEU A 5 1.69 44.00 3.28
N PHE A 6 2.59 44.54 4.09
CA PHE A 6 3.74 43.79 4.61
C PHE A 6 3.31 42.62 5.50
N SER A 7 2.33 42.80 6.38
CA SER A 7 1.81 41.73 7.24
C SER A 7 1.20 40.58 6.43
N VAL A 8 0.37 40.91 5.43
CA VAL A 8 -0.25 39.91 4.53
C VAL A 8 0.81 39.16 3.71
N ALA A 9 1.85 39.84 3.25
CA ALA A 9 2.95 39.21 2.52
C ALA A 9 3.72 38.19 3.38
N VAL A 10 3.93 38.49 4.67
CA VAL A 10 4.58 37.55 5.61
C VAL A 10 3.70 36.31 5.84
N ILE A 11 2.40 36.49 6.06
CA ILE A 11 1.48 35.34 6.26
C ILE A 11 1.41 34.47 5.00
N ALA A 12 1.34 35.07 3.82
CA ALA A 12 1.29 34.35 2.55
C ALA A 12 2.55 33.49 2.32
N THR A 13 3.73 34.01 2.64
CA THR A 13 4.99 33.26 2.47
C THR A 13 5.10 32.06 3.42
N VAL A 14 4.69 32.22 4.68
CA VAL A 14 4.66 31.11 5.66
C VAL A 14 3.66 30.03 5.22
N ALA A 15 2.49 30.41 4.71
CA ALA A 15 1.49 29.46 4.23
C ALA A 15 1.99 28.63 3.03
N ILE A 16 2.66 29.25 2.06
CA ILE A 16 3.21 28.55 0.88
C ILE A 16 4.35 27.61 1.28
N ALA A 17 5.25 28.05 2.17
CA ALA A 17 6.33 27.22 2.68
C ALA A 17 5.81 26.03 3.51
N GLY A 18 4.79 26.27 4.34
CA GLY A 18 4.11 25.22 5.10
C GLY A 18 3.40 24.20 4.20
N TRP A 19 2.73 24.66 3.15
CA TRP A 19 2.06 23.78 2.17
C TRP A 19 3.06 22.91 1.40
N ASN A 20 4.20 23.49 0.99
CA ASN A 20 5.25 22.73 0.31
C ASN A 20 5.91 21.68 1.24
N TYR A 21 6.17 22.03 2.49
CA TYR A 21 6.69 21.11 3.50
C TYR A 21 5.72 19.95 3.78
N GLN A 22 4.42 20.25 3.87
CA GLN A 22 3.40 19.26 4.16
C GLN A 22 3.12 18.32 2.97
N GLN A 23 3.22 18.83 1.73
CA GLN A 23 3.10 18.01 0.51
C GLN A 23 4.31 17.10 0.28
N ASN A 24 5.51 17.54 0.63
CA ASN A 24 6.73 16.75 0.44
C ASN A 24 7.07 15.87 1.66
N LYS A 25 6.18 15.78 2.64
CA LYS A 25 6.33 14.86 3.75
C LYS A 25 5.82 13.50 3.28
N GLU A 26 6.74 12.61 2.90
CA GLU A 26 6.43 11.18 2.91
C GLU A 26 5.88 10.85 4.29
N ILE A 27 4.63 10.42 4.32
CA ILE A 27 4.05 9.86 5.54
C ILE A 27 4.76 8.53 5.70
N GLU A 28 5.80 8.50 6.53
CA GLU A 28 6.31 7.26 7.09
C GLU A 28 5.15 6.62 7.84
N LEU A 29 4.44 5.72 7.16
CA LEU A 29 3.52 4.81 7.82
C LEU A 29 4.36 4.06 8.84
N SER A 30 4.08 4.28 10.11
CA SER A 30 4.75 3.58 11.20
C SER A 30 4.73 2.08 10.90
N ASP A 31 5.83 1.37 11.14
CA ASP A 31 5.89 -0.09 11.00
C ASP A 31 4.71 -0.76 11.72
N LEU A 32 4.27 -0.18 12.85
CA LEU A 32 3.11 -0.62 13.62
C LEU A 32 1.77 -0.48 12.86
N ALA A 33 1.61 0.55 12.03
CA ALA A 33 0.42 0.71 11.19
C ALA A 33 0.39 -0.31 10.05
N MET A 34 1.55 -0.66 9.49
CA MET A 34 1.69 -1.69 8.45
C MET A 34 1.46 -3.09 9.03
N GLU A 35 2.08 -3.42 10.17
CA GLU A 35 1.88 -4.69 10.88
C GLU A 35 0.40 -4.93 11.24
N ASN A 36 -0.35 -3.89 11.62
CA ASN A 36 -1.77 -4.01 11.91
C ASN A 36 -2.61 -4.34 10.66
N VAL A 37 -2.23 -3.83 9.48
CA VAL A 37 -2.87 -4.17 8.21
C VAL A 37 -2.58 -5.62 7.83
N GLU A 38 -1.32 -6.06 7.97
CA GLU A 38 -0.92 -7.44 7.73
C GLU A 38 -1.59 -8.43 8.70
N ALA A 39 -1.73 -8.06 9.98
CA ALA A 39 -2.43 -8.86 10.98
C ALA A 39 -3.93 -9.01 10.67
N LEU A 40 -4.56 -7.96 10.12
CA LEU A 40 -5.96 -8.03 9.69
C LEU A 40 -6.13 -8.99 8.50
N ALA A 41 -5.16 -9.03 7.59
CA ALA A 41 -5.16 -9.92 6.41
C ALA A 41 -4.73 -11.37 6.72
N GLN A 42 -4.09 -11.63 7.86
CA GLN A 42 -3.59 -12.96 8.21
C GLN A 42 -4.69 -14.04 8.29
N GLY A 43 -5.91 -13.64 8.65
CA GLY A 43 -7.08 -14.54 8.69
C GLY A 43 -7.68 -14.87 7.32
N GLU A 44 -7.28 -14.17 6.26
CA GLU A 44 -7.83 -14.34 4.91
C GLU A 44 -7.10 -15.41 4.10
N ILE A 45 -6.06 -16.07 4.66
CA ILE A 45 -5.27 -17.08 3.95
C ILE A 45 -6.14 -18.33 3.67
N GLU A 46 -6.79 -18.35 2.51
CA GLU A 46 -7.51 -19.54 2.03
C GLU A 46 -6.56 -20.48 1.30
N ASN A 47 -6.33 -21.66 1.87
CA ASN A 47 -5.61 -22.73 1.20
C ASN A 47 -6.58 -23.70 0.54
N TYR A 48 -6.39 -23.97 -0.75
CA TYR A 48 -7.15 -24.97 -1.48
C TYR A 48 -6.43 -26.32 -1.43
N TYR A 49 -7.10 -27.32 -0.86
CA TYR A 49 -6.62 -28.70 -0.85
C TYR A 49 -6.80 -29.37 -2.21
N ASN A 50 -5.83 -30.19 -2.61
CA ASN A 50 -5.70 -30.77 -3.95
C ASN A 50 -5.51 -29.72 -5.06
N PHE A 51 -4.81 -28.61 -4.77
CA PHE A 51 -4.41 -27.63 -5.77
C PHE A 51 -2.91 -27.34 -5.67
N LYS A 52 -2.31 -26.91 -6.77
CA LYS A 52 -0.92 -26.43 -6.82
C LYS A 52 -0.82 -25.15 -7.63
N LEU A 53 0.04 -24.25 -7.20
CA LEU A 53 0.36 -23.03 -7.91
C LEU A 53 1.16 -23.36 -9.19
N LYS A 54 0.62 -23.00 -10.36
CA LYS A 54 1.29 -23.12 -11.66
C LYS A 54 1.70 -21.73 -12.14
N SER A 55 2.97 -21.57 -12.48
CA SER A 55 3.51 -20.32 -13.05
C SER A 55 3.53 -20.42 -14.58
N TYR A 56 3.25 -19.31 -15.25
CA TYR A 56 3.21 -19.20 -16.72
C TYR A 56 4.22 -18.14 -17.19
N ASP A 57 4.64 -18.22 -18.47
CA ASP A 57 5.69 -17.35 -19.03
C ASP A 57 5.30 -15.86 -19.05
N ASN A 58 4.01 -15.55 -19.06
CA ASN A 58 3.47 -14.19 -18.98
C ASN A 58 3.43 -13.64 -17.54
N GLY A 59 3.97 -14.37 -16.56
CA GLY A 59 4.03 -13.97 -15.15
C GLY A 59 2.79 -14.36 -14.33
N CYS A 60 1.77 -14.97 -14.94
CA CYS A 60 0.62 -15.45 -14.18
C CYS A 60 1.00 -16.57 -13.23
N LYS A 61 0.25 -16.67 -12.13
CA LYS A 61 0.31 -17.78 -11.18
C LYS A 61 -1.12 -18.19 -10.82
N ILE A 62 -1.49 -19.43 -11.09
CA ILE A 62 -2.88 -19.88 -10.88
C ILE A 62 -2.88 -21.19 -10.09
N CYS A 63 -3.77 -21.30 -9.11
CA CYS A 63 -4.02 -22.56 -8.42
C CYS A 63 -4.78 -23.51 -9.35
N LYS A 64 -4.17 -24.66 -9.70
CA LYS A 64 -4.78 -25.70 -10.54
C LYS A 64 -4.93 -26.99 -9.75
N PRO A 65 -5.97 -27.82 -10.02
CA PRO A 65 -6.15 -29.10 -9.35
C PRO A 65 -4.90 -30.01 -9.48
N GLU A 66 -4.37 -30.47 -8.35
CA GLU A 66 -3.28 -31.45 -8.24
C GLU A 66 -3.43 -32.19 -6.91
N THR A 67 -3.77 -33.48 -6.96
CA THR A 67 -4.03 -34.31 -5.78
C THR A 67 -2.84 -34.33 -4.83
N GLY A 68 -3.10 -34.20 -3.52
CA GLY A 68 -2.06 -34.22 -2.48
C GLY A 68 -1.24 -32.94 -2.37
N SER A 69 -1.62 -31.88 -3.09
CA SER A 69 -1.00 -30.56 -3.00
C SER A 69 -1.91 -29.55 -2.28
N TRP A 70 -1.32 -28.44 -1.86
CA TRP A 70 -2.02 -27.29 -1.31
C TRP A 70 -1.61 -26.05 -2.10
N CYS A 71 -2.56 -25.13 -2.30
CA CYS A 71 -2.30 -23.85 -2.95
C CYS A 71 -2.93 -22.72 -2.15
N ASN A 72 -2.15 -21.71 -1.80
CA ASN A 72 -2.66 -20.50 -1.20
C ASN A 72 -3.22 -19.59 -2.31
N VAL A 73 -4.48 -19.15 -2.17
CA VAL A 73 -5.12 -18.31 -3.18
C VAL A 73 -4.45 -16.94 -3.33
N HIS A 74 -3.81 -16.44 -2.27
CA HIS A 74 -3.12 -15.15 -2.28
C HIS A 74 -1.82 -15.17 -3.07
N ASP A 75 -1.27 -16.37 -3.34
CA ASP A 75 -0.11 -16.51 -4.21
C ASP A 75 -0.48 -16.42 -5.71
N GLN A 76 -1.77 -16.34 -6.04
CA GLN A 76 -2.25 -16.25 -7.41
C GLN A 76 -2.00 -14.86 -8.00
N VAL A 77 -1.55 -14.86 -9.25
CA VAL A 77 -1.39 -13.67 -10.10
C VAL A 77 -2.28 -13.90 -11.33
N PRO A 78 -3.34 -13.09 -11.53
CA PRO A 78 -4.25 -13.26 -12.64
C PRO A 78 -3.55 -13.23 -14.01
N CYS A 79 -4.09 -14.03 -14.93
CA CYS A 79 -4.04 -13.73 -16.35
C CYS A 79 -5.27 -12.88 -16.70
#